data_AF-A0A0A3AKQ0-F1
#
_entry.id   AF-A0A0A3AKQ0-F1
#
_cell.length_a   1.000
_cell.length_b   1.000
_cell.length_c   1.000
_cell.angle_alpha   90.00
_cell.angle_beta   90.00
_cell.angle_gamma   90.00
#
_symmetry.space_group_name_H-M   'P 1'
#
loop_
_entity.id
_entity.type
_entity.pdbx_description
1 polymer ?
#
loop_
_entity_poly.entity_id
_entity_poly.type
_entity_poly.pdbx_seq_one_letter_code
_entity_poly.pdbx_strand_id
1 'polypeptide(L)'
;MRRNKMKNIQEIVERSAFAQIAKHGLFLADLNKQLQQCFPAPFQGRFRVANVRDEVIYCEVASATVKQGILFRQAELLKLAQQVFPQAKRLTFKINPELSF
;
A
#
# COMPACT_ATOMS: atom_id res chain seq x y z
N MET A 1 28.67 37.80 -0.72
CA MET A 1 28.31 36.36 -0.78
C MET A 1 26.83 36.20 -1.15
N ARG A 2 26.51 35.82 -2.40
CA ARG A 2 25.14 35.50 -2.86
C ARG A 2 25.09 34.05 -3.34
N ARG A 3 24.98 33.08 -2.42
CA ARG A 3 24.83 31.66 -2.78
C ARG A 3 24.23 30.83 -1.63
N ASN A 4 23.18 31.32 -0.97
CA ASN A 4 22.51 30.55 0.11
C ASN A 4 20.98 30.42 -0.05
N LYS A 5 20.32 31.13 -0.98
CA LYS A 5 18.86 31.05 -1.16
C LYS A 5 18.39 29.83 -1.96
N MET A 6 19.20 29.33 -2.90
CA MET A 6 18.81 28.19 -3.75
C MET A 6 18.80 26.84 -3.02
N LYS A 7 19.74 26.60 -2.09
CA LYS A 7 19.76 25.36 -1.29
C LYS A 7 18.52 25.23 -0.39
N ASN A 8 18.07 26.33 0.21
CA ASN A 8 16.87 26.34 1.05
C ASN A 8 15.59 25.99 0.27
N ILE A 9 15.43 26.46 -0.97
CA ILE A 9 14.19 26.21 -1.72
C ILE A 9 14.03 24.72 -2.05
N GLN A 10 15.10 24.05 -2.48
CA GLN A 10 15.06 22.61 -2.78
C GLN A 10 14.78 21.78 -1.53
N GLU A 11 15.45 22.09 -0.40
CA GLU A 11 15.25 21.38 0.87
C GLU A 11 13.84 21.61 1.46
N ILE A 12 13.29 22.83 1.33
CA ILE A 12 11.91 23.15 1.73
C ILE A 12 10.90 22.42 0.83
N VAL A 13 11.14 22.33 -0.47
CA VAL A 13 10.27 21.61 -1.41
C VAL A 13 10.30 20.12 -1.12
N GLU A 14 11.46 19.52 -0.84
CA GLU A 14 11.59 18.09 -0.49
C GLU A 14 10.94 17.73 0.85
N ARG A 15 10.93 18.67 1.80
CA ARG A 15 10.24 18.55 3.10
C ARG A 15 8.79 19.03 3.07
N SER A 16 8.32 19.57 1.96
CA SER A 16 6.95 20.07 1.83
C SER A 16 5.93 18.95 2.04
N ALA A 17 4.74 19.31 2.53
CA ALA A 17 3.63 18.37 2.66
C ALA A 17 3.31 17.68 1.32
N PHE A 18 3.45 18.40 0.20
CA PHE A 18 3.24 17.85 -1.13
C PHE A 18 4.25 16.76 -1.50
N ALA A 19 5.55 17.00 -1.27
CA ALA A 19 6.58 16.00 -1.55
C ALA A 19 6.40 14.74 -0.69
N GLN A 20 5.96 14.89 0.56
CA GLN A 20 5.65 13.76 1.43
C GLN A 20 4.43 12.97 0.93
N ILE A 21 3.35 13.65 0.51
CA ILE A 21 2.17 13.00 -0.10
C ILE A 21 2.56 12.24 -1.37
N ALA A 22 3.36 12.85 -2.25
CA ALA A 22 3.81 12.22 -3.48
C ALA A 22 4.67 10.97 -3.21
N LYS A 23 5.63 11.07 -2.28
CA LYS A 23 6.44 9.91 -1.83
C LYS A 23 5.57 8.79 -1.28
N HIS A 24 4.58 9.11 -0.45
CA HIS A 24 3.66 8.12 0.10
C HIS A 24 2.82 7.46 -0.99
N GLY A 25 2.32 8.23 -1.96
CA GLY A 25 1.58 7.72 -3.11
C GLY A 25 2.41 6.73 -3.95
N LEU A 26 3.66 7.06 -4.24
CA LEU A 26 4.59 6.17 -4.95
C LEU A 26 4.86 4.88 -4.16
N PHE A 27 5.10 5.00 -2.86
CA PHE A 27 5.28 3.86 -1.96
C PHE A 27 4.06 2.93 -1.98
N LEU A 28 2.85 3.46 -1.84
CA LEU A 28 1.63 2.66 -1.89
C LEU A 28 1.41 1.99 -3.25
N ALA A 29 1.72 2.68 -4.35
CA ALA A 29 1.57 2.12 -5.69
C ALA A 29 2.53 0.94 -5.92
N ASP A 30 3.79 1.07 -5.49
CA ASP A 30 4.78 0.00 -5.60
C ASP A 30 4.42 -1.19 -4.70
N LEU A 31 4.06 -0.93 -3.44
CA LEU A 31 3.60 -1.99 -2.53
C LEU A 31 2.37 -2.71 -3.08
N ASN A 32 1.40 -1.97 -3.63
CA ASN A 32 0.24 -2.57 -4.28
C ASN A 32 0.66 -3.49 -5.42
N LYS A 33 1.52 -3.03 -6.33
CA LYS A 33 2.02 -3.83 -7.45
C LYS A 33 2.69 -5.12 -6.98
N GLN A 34 3.58 -5.03 -5.99
CA GLN A 34 4.29 -6.19 -5.46
C GLN A 34 3.33 -7.18 -4.80
N LEU A 35 2.35 -6.71 -4.03
CA LEU A 35 1.34 -7.57 -3.42
C LEU A 35 0.42 -8.23 -4.45
N GLN A 36 0.04 -7.53 -5.53
CA GLN A 36 -0.69 -8.16 -6.64
C GLN A 36 0.08 -9.34 -7.25
N GLN A 37 1.41 -9.24 -7.30
CA GLN A 37 2.26 -10.28 -7.90
C GLN A 37 2.47 -11.47 -6.97
N CYS A 38 2.62 -11.25 -5.66
CA CYS A 38 2.88 -12.34 -4.73
C CYS A 38 1.60 -13.04 -4.22
N PHE A 39 0.43 -12.38 -4.29
CA PHE A 39 -0.82 -13.01 -3.88
C PHE A 39 -1.30 -14.06 -4.91
N PRO A 40 -1.95 -15.15 -4.45
CA PRO A 40 -2.49 -16.18 -5.32
C PRO A 40 -3.44 -15.65 -6.40
N ALA A 41 -3.45 -16.31 -7.56
CA ALA A 41 -4.24 -15.94 -8.74
C ALA A 41 -5.72 -15.55 -8.47
N PRO A 42 -6.48 -16.24 -7.59
CA PRO A 42 -7.86 -15.87 -7.31
C PRO A 42 -8.06 -14.46 -6.73
N PHE A 43 -7.02 -13.86 -6.15
CA PHE A 43 -7.08 -12.53 -5.55
C PHE A 43 -6.52 -11.43 -6.46
N GLN A 44 -5.78 -11.79 -7.51
CA GLN A 44 -5.17 -10.82 -8.42
C GLN A 44 -6.23 -9.94 -9.09
N GLY A 45 -6.02 -8.62 -9.05
CA GLY A 45 -6.96 -7.62 -9.55
C GLY A 45 -8.26 -7.48 -8.74
N ARG A 46 -8.44 -8.24 -7.65
CA ARG A 46 -9.64 -8.22 -6.80
C ARG A 46 -9.46 -7.48 -5.48
N PHE A 47 -8.27 -6.96 -5.23
CA PHE A 47 -7.96 -6.11 -4.08
C PHE A 47 -7.04 -4.97 -4.50
N ARG A 48 -6.86 -3.98 -3.62
CA ARG A 48 -5.76 -3.01 -3.70
C ARG A 48 -5.28 -2.61 -2.31
N VAL A 49 -4.05 -2.13 -2.20
CA VAL A 49 -3.56 -1.45 -1.01
C VAL A 49 -4.11 -0.02 -1.00
N ALA A 50 -4.81 0.33 0.07
CA ALA A 50 -5.34 1.67 0.28
C ALA A 50 -4.42 2.51 1.17
N ASN A 51 -3.78 1.88 2.18
CA ASN A 51 -2.87 2.58 3.07
C ASN A 51 -1.97 1.63 3.85
N VAL A 52 -0.93 2.17 4.50
CA VAL A 52 -0.13 1.50 5.51
C VAL A 52 -0.01 2.41 6.73
N ARG A 53 -0.30 1.88 7.92
CA ARG A 53 -0.17 2.62 9.19
C ARG A 53 0.07 1.64 10.33
N ASP A 54 0.99 1.99 11.24
CA ASP A 54 1.26 1.23 12.46
C ASP A 54 1.49 -0.27 12.17
N GLU A 55 2.31 -0.59 11.16
CA GLU A 55 2.62 -1.96 10.73
C GLU A 55 1.42 -2.75 10.18
N VAL A 56 0.29 -2.09 9.93
CA VAL A 56 -0.91 -2.65 9.32
C VAL A 56 -1.01 -2.21 7.87
N ILE A 57 -1.18 -3.17 6.96
CA ILE A 57 -1.53 -2.89 5.56
C ILE A 57 -3.05 -2.90 5.46
N TYR A 58 -3.62 -1.78 5.05
CA TYR A 58 -5.04 -1.62 4.80
C TYR A 58 -5.31 -1.82 3.33
N CYS A 59 -6.11 -2.83 3.04
CA CYS A 59 -6.51 -3.20 1.69
C CYS A 59 -8.02 -3.01 1.51
N GLU A 60 -8.39 -2.78 0.26
CA GLU A 60 -9.77 -2.80 -0.21
C GLU A 60 -9.96 -4.01 -1.12
N VAL A 61 -11.16 -4.61 -1.10
CA VAL A 61 -11.50 -5.80 -1.88
C VAL A 61 -12.82 -5.60 -2.61
N ALA A 62 -12.95 -6.21 -3.79
CA ALA A 62 -14.11 -6.02 -4.66
C ALA A 62 -15.44 -6.50 -4.06
N SER A 63 -15.43 -7.55 -3.22
CA SER A 63 -16.66 -8.13 -2.69
C SER A 63 -16.47 -8.83 -1.34
N ALA A 64 -17.60 -9.14 -0.68
CA ALA A 64 -17.62 -9.94 0.53
C ALA A 64 -17.02 -11.35 0.31
N THR A 65 -17.28 -11.95 -0.86
CA THR A 65 -16.72 -13.26 -1.23
C THR A 65 -15.20 -13.22 -1.28
N VAL A 66 -14.62 -12.20 -1.90
CA VAL A 66 -13.15 -12.00 -1.95
C VAL A 66 -12.61 -11.81 -0.53
N LYS A 67 -13.28 -10.98 0.28
CA LYS A 67 -12.91 -10.78 1.69
C LYS A 67 -12.86 -12.10 2.47
N GLN A 68 -13.89 -12.94 2.34
CA GLN A 68 -13.96 -14.22 3.04
C GLN A 68 -12.87 -15.20 2.56
N GLY A 69 -12.63 -15.26 1.25
CA GLY A 69 -11.54 -16.07 0.68
C GLY A 69 -10.16 -15.66 1.21
N ILE A 70 -9.94 -14.34 1.38
CA ILE A 70 -8.70 -13.80 1.98
C ILE A 70 -8.60 -14.13 3.46
N LEU A 71 -9.68 -13.95 4.23
CA LEU A 71 -9.69 -14.23 5.67
C LEU A 71 -9.39 -15.70 5.94
N PHE A 72 -9.90 -16.61 5.10
CA PHE A 72 -9.58 -18.03 5.20
C PHE A 72 -8.09 -18.34 5.04
N ARG A 73 -7.35 -17.52 4.27
CA ARG A 73 -5.90 -17.67 4.03
C ARG A 73 -5.07 -16.58 4.69
N GLN A 74 -5.59 -15.90 5.71
CA GLN A 74 -4.98 -14.67 6.24
C GLN A 74 -3.52 -14.87 6.69
N ALA A 75 -3.22 -16.00 7.33
CA ALA A 75 -1.86 -16.30 7.80
C ALA A 75 -0.86 -16.50 6.65
N GLU A 76 -1.28 -17.19 5.58
CA GLU A 76 -0.49 -17.40 4.37
C GLU A 76 -0.23 -16.06 3.67
N LEU A 77 -1.29 -15.27 3.46
CA LEU A 77 -1.22 -13.99 2.78
C LEU A 77 -0.40 -12.96 3.56
N LEU A 78 -0.46 -12.98 4.90
CA LEU A 78 0.40 -12.14 5.73
C LEU A 78 1.88 -12.51 5.55
N LYS A 79 2.22 -13.80 5.52
CA LYS A 79 3.60 -14.25 5.28
C LYS A 79 4.11 -13.80 3.91
N LEU A 80 3.27 -13.90 2.86
CA LEU A 80 3.61 -13.39 1.52
C LEU A 80 3.80 -11.88 1.53
N ALA A 81 2.93 -11.14 2.22
CA ALA A 81 3.06 -9.69 2.37
C ALA A 81 4.35 -9.30 3.12
N GLN A 82 4.78 -10.09 4.11
CA GLN A 82 6.02 -9.87 4.84
C GLN A 82 7.28 -10.09 3.98
N GLN A 83 7.19 -10.78 2.84
CA GLN A 83 8.33 -10.88 1.90
C GLN A 83 8.64 -9.55 1.23
N VAL A 84 7.63 -8.69 1.06
CA VAL A 84 7.77 -7.38 0.40
C VAL A 84 7.73 -6.21 1.39
N PHE A 85 7.02 -6.37 2.50
CA PHE A 85 6.94 -5.40 3.59
C PHE A 85 7.14 -6.11 4.95
N PRO A 86 8.39 -6.39 5.34
CA PRO A 86 8.72 -7.25 6.50
C PRO A 86 8.11 -6.81 7.83
N GLN A 87 7.90 -5.52 8.02
CA GLN A 87 7.28 -4.96 9.21
C GLN A 87 5.76 -5.17 9.28
N ALA A 88 5.11 -5.75 8.27
CA ALA A 88 3.67 -6.06 8.33
C ALA A 88 3.36 -6.99 9.50
N LYS A 89 2.50 -6.55 10.43
CA LYS A 89 1.95 -7.40 11.50
C LYS A 89 0.53 -7.86 11.22
N ARG A 90 -0.21 -7.13 10.38
CA ARG A 90 -1.61 -7.42 10.08
C ARG A 90 -2.02 -6.91 8.70
N LEU A 91 -2.88 -7.68 8.05
CA LEU A 91 -3.64 -7.25 6.87
C LEU A 91 -5.09 -6.97 7.28
N THR A 92 -5.62 -5.81 6.90
CA THR A 92 -7.01 -5.42 7.16
C THR A 92 -7.73 -5.18 5.85
N PHE A 93 -8.96 -5.68 5.72
CA PHE A 93 -9.71 -5.62 4.46
C PHE A 93 -11.08 -4.96 4.62
N LYS A 94 -11.34 -3.93 3.80
CA LYS A 94 -12.66 -3.30 3.63
C LYS A 94 -13.21 -3.61 2.25
N ILE A 95 -14.53 -3.76 2.13
CA ILE A 95 -15.17 -3.96 0.83
C ILE A 95 -15.25 -2.61 0.14
N ASN A 96 -14.82 -2.56 -1.12
CA ASN A 96 -15.00 -1.43 -2.02
C ASN A 96 -15.59 -1.96 -3.35
N PRO A 97 -16.90 -1.82 -3.58
CA PRO A 97 -17.57 -2.31 -4.77
C PRO A 97 -17.05 -1.70 -6.07
N GLU A 98 -16.47 -0.49 -6.03
CA GLU A 98 -15.89 0.20 -7.19
C GLU A 98 -14.67 -0.53 -7.78
N LEU A 99 -14.14 -1.55 -7.09
CA LEU A 99 -13.09 -2.44 -7.61
C LEU A 99 -13.65 -3.59 -8.45
N SER A 100 -14.98 -3.77 -8.47
CA SER A 100 -15.62 -4.77 -9.32
C SER A 100 -15.69 -4.20 -10.74
N PHE A 101 -14.86 -4.74 -11.63
CA PHE A 101 -14.96 -4.52 -13.08
C PHE A 101 -16.11 -5.34 -13.68
#